data_AF-A0A847XMY2-F1
#
_entry.id   AF-A0A847XMY2-F1
#
_cell.length_a   1.000
_cell.length_b   1.000
_cell.length_c   1.000
_cell.angle_alpha   90.00
_cell.angle_beta   90.00
_cell.angle_gamma   90.00
#
_symmetry.space_group_name_H-M   'P 1'
#
loop_
_entity.id
_entity.type
_entity.pdbx_description
1 polymer ?
#
loop_
_entity_poly.entity_id
_entity_poly.type
_entity_poly.pdbx_seq_one_letter_code
_entity_poly.pdbx_strand_id
1 'polypeptide(L)' 'MEVEVVKIVAKAATMALGGIFPALAIGKIVSKAMEAIGRNPEAGDKLFVPMLLGAAFSEAIAIYALVVVFTL' A
#
# COMPACT_ATOMS: atom_id res chain seq x y z
N MET A 1 24.34 18.57 12.72
CA MET A 1 24.13 17.18 12.25
C MET A 1 24.92 17.01 10.97
N GLU A 2 25.60 15.89 10.79
CA GLU A 2 26.18 15.55 9.49
C GLU A 2 25.05 15.35 8.47
N VAL A 3 25.26 15.82 7.23
CA VAL A 3 24.27 15.76 6.13
C VAL A 3 23.81 14.30 5.91
N GLU A 4 24.71 13.35 6.12
CA GLU A 4 24.43 11.91 6.00
C GLU A 4 23.34 11.44 6.99
N VAL A 5 23.43 11.87 8.25
CA VAL A 5 22.44 11.51 9.28
C VAL A 5 21.05 12.06 8.91
N VAL A 6 21.00 13.28 8.37
CA VAL A 6 19.74 13.88 7.90
C VAL A 6 19.13 13.06 6.77
N LYS A 7 19.94 12.61 5.81
CA LYS A 7 19.48 11.77 4.69
C LYS A 7 18.94 10.42 5.16
N ILE A 8 19.65 9.74 6.07
CA ILE A 8 19.22 8.44 6.60
C ILE A 8 17.87 8.56 7.32
N VAL A 9 17.70 9.58 8.17
CA VAL A 9 16.44 9.83 8.88
C VAL A 9 15.32 10.17 7.91
N ALA A 10 15.58 11.01 6.90
CA ALA A 10 14.58 11.37 5.89
C ALA A 10 14.12 10.15 5.07
N LYS A 11 15.04 9.27 4.69
CA LYS A 11 14.72 8.00 4.01
C LYS A 11 13.86 7.09 4.87
N ALA A 12 14.24 6.88 6.13
CA ALA A 12 13.49 6.04 7.05
C ALA A 12 12.07 6.57 7.27
N ALA A 13 11.92 7.88 7.49
CA ALA A 13 10.61 8.53 7.67
C ALA A 13 9.75 8.43 6.40
N THR A 14 10.32 8.69 5.23
CA THR A 14 9.62 8.60 3.93
C THR A 14 9.12 7.18 3.69
N MET A 15 9.92 6.15 3.96
CA MET A 15 9.50 4.76 3.79
C MET A 15 8.44 4.36 4.80
N ALA A 16 8.59 4.73 6.08
CA ALA A 16 7.62 4.41 7.12
C ALA A 16 6.25 5.01 6.82
N LEU A 17 6.21 6.30 6.48
CA LEU A 17 4.96 7.00 6.14
C LEU A 17 4.40 6.51 4.80
N GLY A 18 5.26 6.35 3.79
CA GLY A 18 4.85 5.90 2.47
C GLY A 18 4.35 4.45 2.42
N GLY A 19 4.80 3.59 3.34
CA GLY A 19 4.39 2.19 3.41
C GLY A 19 3.15 1.95 4.28
N ILE A 20 2.97 2.69 5.38
CA ILE A 20 1.91 2.40 6.36
C ILE A 20 0.51 2.64 5.79
N PHE A 21 0.29 3.72 5.03
CA PHE A 21 -1.03 4.03 4.48
C PHE A 21 -1.46 3.03 3.41
N PRO A 22 -0.60 2.66 2.43
CA PRO A 22 -0.89 1.59 1.48
C PRO A 22 -1.18 0.25 2.14
N ALA A 23 -0.39 -0.13 3.15
CA ALA A 23 -0.62 -1.39 3.88
C ALA A 23 -2.00 -1.43 4.54
N LEU A 24 -2.41 -0.34 5.20
CA LEU A 24 -3.74 -0.22 5.81
C LEU A 24 -4.86 -0.23 4.76
N ALA A 25 -4.66 0.47 3.65
CA ALA A 25 -5.63 0.52 2.55
C ALA A 25 -5.81 -0.85 1.90
N ILE A 26 -4.72 -1.57 1.60
CA ILE A 26 -4.76 -2.95 1.07
C ILE A 26 -5.48 -3.87 2.06
N GLY A 27 -5.12 -3.83 3.34
CA GLY A 27 -5.77 -4.62 4.37
C GLY A 27 -7.29 -4.39 4.40
N LYS A 28 -7.72 -3.13 4.29
CA LYS A 28 -9.15 -2.76 4.22
C LYS A 28 -9.83 -3.24 2.93
N ILE A 29 -9.18 -3.09 1.77
CA ILE A 29 -9.70 -3.53 0.47
C ILE A 29 -9.94 -5.04 0.49
N VAL A 30 -8.92 -5.81 0.89
CA VAL A 30 -9.00 -7.27 0.94
C VAL A 30 -10.01 -7.73 1.98
N SER A 31 -10.01 -7.15 3.18
CA SER A 31 -10.99 -7.47 4.23
C SER A 31 -12.43 -7.26 3.74
N LYS A 32 -12.72 -6.15 3.07
CA LYS A 32 -14.07 -5.88 2.53
C LYS A 32 -14.44 -6.79 1.38
N ALA A 33 -13.47 -7.18 0.55
CA ALA A 33 -13.70 -8.19 -0.48
C ALA A 33 -14.05 -9.56 0.15
N MET A 34 -13.34 -9.98 1.20
CA MET A 34 -13.63 -11.24 1.91
C MET A 34 -15.00 -11.20 2.60
N GLU A 35 -15.38 -10.08 3.21
CA GLU A 35 -16.73 -9.91 3.77
C GLU A 35 -17.83 -10.02 2.68
N ALA A 36 -17.60 -9.44 1.50
CA ALA A 36 -18.55 -9.51 0.39
C ALA A 36 -18.68 -10.94 -0.15
N ILE A 37 -17.56 -11.64 -0.33
CA ILE A 37 -17.53 -13.05 -0.78
C ILE A 37 -18.18 -13.97 0.26
N GLY A 38 -17.91 -13.76 1.55
CA GLY A 38 -18.55 -14.53 2.63
C GLY A 38 -20.07 -14.37 2.68
N ARG A 39 -20.60 -13.20 2.27
CA ARG A 39 -22.05 -12.94 2.16
C ARG A 39 -22.65 -13.50 0.87
N ASN A 40 -21.91 -13.46 -0.23
CA ASN A 40 -22.33 -14.00 -1.52
C ASN A 40 -21.14 -14.68 -2.21
N PRO A 41 -21.01 -16.02 -2.08
CA PRO A 41 -19.90 -16.76 -2.68
C PRO A 41 -19.79 -16.63 -4.20
N GLU A 42 -20.92 -16.45 -4.90
CA GLU A 42 -20.97 -16.28 -6.35
C GLU A 42 -20.40 -14.93 -6.82
N ALA A 43 -20.16 -13.99 -5.90
CA ALA A 43 -19.56 -12.70 -6.22
C ALA A 43 -18.04 -12.77 -6.41
N GLY A 44 -17.38 -13.86 -6.00
CA GLY A 44 -15.91 -13.99 -5.97
C GLY A 44 -15.23 -13.59 -7.27
N ASP A 45 -15.63 -14.19 -8.39
CA ASP A 45 -15.02 -13.93 -9.70
C ASP A 45 -15.23 -12.48 -10.17
N LYS A 46 -16.40 -11.90 -9.88
CA LYS A 46 -16.72 -10.51 -10.23
C LYS A 46 -15.95 -9.50 -9.40
N LEU A 47 -15.57 -9.88 -8.18
CA LEU A 47 -14.93 -8.99 -7.20
C LEU A 47 -13.39 -9.06 -7.25
N PHE A 48 -12.84 -10.17 -7.75
CA PHE A 48 -11.40 -10.39 -7.80
C PHE A 48 -10.65 -9.29 -8.56
N VAL A 49 -11.08 -8.96 -9.79
CA VAL A 49 -10.41 -7.94 -10.61
C VAL A 49 -10.49 -6.54 -9.98
N PRO A 50 -11.67 -6.04 -9.57
CA PRO A 50 -11.76 -4.76 -8.86
C PRO A 50 -10.96 -4.70 -7.56
N MET A 51 -10.97 -5.77 -6.76
CA MET A 51 -10.18 -5.88 -5.53
C MET A 51 -8.68 -5.76 -5.83
N LEU A 52 -8.20 -6.54 -6.81
CA LEU A 52 -6.79 -6.54 -7.19
C LEU A 52 -6.34 -5.19 -7.73
N LEU A 53 -7.16 -4.54 -8.57
CA LEU A 53 -6.86 -3.19 -9.07
C LEU A 53 -6.80 -2.17 -7.92
N GLY A 54 -7.76 -2.21 -6.99
CA GLY A 54 -7.72 -1.35 -5.81
C GLY A 54 -6.47 -1.56 -4.97
N ALA A 55 -6.10 -2.82 -4.71
CA ALA A 55 -4.88 -3.15 -3.97
C ALA A 55 -3.62 -2.71 -4.72
N ALA A 56 -3.56 -2.90 -6.04
CA ALA A 56 -2.42 -2.50 -6.87
C ALA A 56 -2.25 -0.97 -6.93
N PHE A 57 -3.34 -0.21 -7.03
CA PHE A 57 -3.27 1.26 -6.99
C PHE A 57 -2.85 1.77 -5.61
N SER A 58 -3.28 1.10 -4.55
CA SER A 58 -2.80 1.38 -3.20
C SER A 58 -1.29 1.13 -3.09
N GLU A 59 -0.81 -0.02 -3.58
CA GLU A 59 0.61 -0.38 -3.57
C GLU A 59 1.47 0.57 -4.42
N ALA A 60 0.95 1.11 -5.53
CA ALA A 60 1.67 2.06 -6.37
C ALA A 60 2.15 3.31 -5.59
N ILE A 61 1.40 3.73 -4.56
CA ILE A 61 1.79 4.84 -3.69
C ILE A 61 3.02 4.47 -2.84
N ALA A 62 3.07 3.23 -2.32
CA ALA A 62 4.24 2.72 -1.59
C ALA A 62 5.47 2.65 -2.50
N ILE A 63 5.28 2.25 -3.76
CA ILE A 63 6.36 2.20 -4.75
C ILE A 63 6.91 3.61 -5.03
N TYR A 64 6.05 4.65 -5.14
CA TYR A 64 6.55 6.02 -5.28
C TYR A 64 7.36 6.49 -4.08
N ALA A 65 6.95 6.14 -2.86
CA ALA A 65 7.76 6.43 -1.67
C ALA A 65 9.11 5.70 -1.70
N LEU A 66 9.12 4.43 -2.12
CA LEU A 66 10.35 3.65 -2.30
C LEU A 66 11.28 4.28 -3.34
N VAL A 67 10.75 4.75 -4.48
CA VAL A 67 11.51 5.46 -5.51
C VAL A 67 12.15 6.72 -4.92
N VAL A 68 11.39 7.53 -4.17
CA VAL A 68 11.92 8.74 -3.52
C VAL A 68 13.05 8.39 -2.55
N VAL A 69 12.91 7.33 -1.76
CA VAL A 69 13.94 6.85 -0.82
C VAL A 69 15.26 6.51 -1.52
N PHE A 70 15.21 5.94 -2.72
CA PHE A 70 16.42 5.65 -3.50
C PHE A 70 17.06 6.90 -4.11
N THR A 71 16.29 7.98 -4.30
CA THR A 71 16.79 9.25 -4.88
C THR A 71 17.32 10.26 -3.86
N LEU A 72 16.93 10.16 -2.59
CA LEU A 72 17.42 11.01 -1.48
C LEU A 72 18.89 10.73 -1.12
#